data_AF-A0A7C6IVI1-F1
#
_entry.id   AF-A0A7C6IVI1-F1
#
_cell.length_a   1.000
_cell.length_b   1.000
_cell.length_c   1.000
_cell.angle_alpha   90.00
_cell.angle_beta   90.00
_cell.angle_gamma   90.00
#
_symmetry.space_group_name_H-M   'P 1'
#
loop_
_entity.id
_entity.type
_entity.pdbx_description
1 polymer ?
#
loop_
_entity_poly.entity_id
_entity_poly.type
_entity_poly.pdbx_seq_one_letter_code
_entity_poly.pdbx_strand_id
1 'polypeptide(L)'
;MKSRKRTTIVVMVILASIIFASATHATSATKKIDALYQNIKIIVNGKQAAATPEPFIYDGTTYVPIRLVSEALGATVNWDGVNKKVIVDLKTEDPVSKQELESLRMQGYYKDSEIARLTKELEDLKKKIEEEEEAASKYKDLEDFLDDEYSRWNKISFKYYVDEYRKSVELIIEFDYDKYGDRWESLRERDIENWLKDIYDAADEIYDGKDFYGHIEDSVDGTILVEFYTEKGKLKVDFL
;
A
#
# COMPACT_ATOMS: atom_id res chain seq x y z
N MET A 1 -94.47 -9.42 64.61
CA MET A 1 -94.47 -8.55 63.40
C MET A 1 -93.07 -8.12 62.90
N LYS A 2 -91.96 -8.71 63.38
CA LYS A 2 -90.56 -8.27 63.09
C LYS A 2 -89.84 -9.11 62.01
N SER A 3 -90.32 -10.32 61.71
CA SER A 3 -89.69 -11.24 60.72
C SER A 3 -90.12 -11.01 59.28
N ARG A 4 -91.41 -10.71 59.02
CA ARG A 4 -91.94 -10.46 57.65
C ARG A 4 -91.32 -9.22 56.96
N LYS A 5 -90.92 -8.20 57.72
CA LYS A 5 -90.25 -7.00 57.17
C LYS A 5 -88.81 -7.27 56.73
N ARG A 6 -88.13 -8.25 57.33
CA ARG A 6 -86.74 -8.62 56.98
C ARG A 6 -86.69 -9.44 55.70
N THR A 7 -87.66 -10.33 55.49
CA THR A 7 -87.77 -11.12 54.25
C THR A 7 -88.10 -10.26 53.03
N THR A 8 -88.96 -9.24 53.17
CA THR A 8 -89.28 -8.33 52.05
C THR A 8 -88.07 -7.48 51.62
N ILE A 9 -87.25 -7.03 52.57
CA ILE A 9 -86.03 -6.27 52.27
C ILE A 9 -85.01 -7.14 51.54
N VAL A 10 -84.83 -8.40 51.97
CA VAL A 10 -83.91 -9.33 51.30
C VAL A 10 -84.37 -9.63 49.87
N VAL A 11 -85.68 -9.84 49.65
CA VAL A 11 -86.21 -10.06 48.29
C VAL A 11 -86.05 -8.82 47.40
N MET A 12 -86.26 -7.61 47.94
CA MET A 12 -86.04 -6.37 47.18
C MET A 12 -84.56 -6.14 46.84
N VAL A 13 -83.64 -6.51 47.72
CA VAL A 13 -82.19 -6.40 47.46
C VAL A 13 -81.75 -7.41 46.39
N ILE A 14 -82.32 -8.63 46.39
CA ILE A 14 -82.06 -9.65 45.36
C ILE A 14 -82.67 -9.22 44.01
N LEU A 15 -83.87 -8.65 43.99
CA LEU A 15 -84.48 -8.15 42.75
C LEU A 15 -83.71 -6.94 42.18
N ALA A 16 -83.23 -6.04 43.05
CA ALA A 16 -82.44 -4.88 42.65
C ALA A 16 -81.06 -5.27 42.08
N SER A 17 -80.48 -6.36 42.55
CA SER A 17 -79.18 -6.86 42.06
C SER A 17 -79.28 -7.56 40.70
N ILE A 18 -80.45 -8.08 40.32
CA ILE A 18 -80.67 -8.68 38.99
C ILE A 18 -80.83 -7.60 37.90
N ILE A 19 -81.33 -6.41 38.24
CA ILE A 19 -81.57 -5.32 37.26
C ILE A 19 -80.25 -4.61 36.85
N PHE A 20 -79.20 -4.70 37.66
CA PHE A 20 -77.88 -4.13 37.35
C PHE A 20 -76.94 -5.09 36.59
N ALA A 21 -77.38 -6.31 36.28
CA ALA A 21 -76.59 -7.29 35.52
C ALA A 21 -76.80 -7.18 34.00
N SER A 22 -76.85 -5.97 33.44
CA SER A 22 -76.70 -5.79 32.00
C SER A 22 -75.22 -5.64 31.66
N ALA A 23 -74.56 -6.77 31.39
CA ALA A 23 -73.21 -6.76 30.83
C ALA A 23 -73.23 -6.10 29.44
N THR A 24 -72.80 -4.84 29.35
CA THR A 24 -72.56 -4.13 28.10
C THR A 24 -71.36 -4.75 27.41
N HIS A 25 -71.62 -5.73 26.53
CA HIS A 25 -70.59 -6.22 25.63
C HIS A 25 -70.33 -5.11 24.61
N ALA A 26 -69.10 -4.60 24.57
CA ALA A 26 -68.66 -3.71 23.50
C ALA A 26 -68.81 -4.47 22.17
N THR A 27 -69.85 -4.15 21.41
CA THR A 27 -70.00 -4.70 20.06
C THR A 27 -68.91 -4.07 19.19
N SER A 28 -68.01 -4.91 18.66
CA SER A 28 -67.06 -4.44 17.65
C SER A 28 -67.86 -4.21 16.37
N ALA A 29 -68.19 -2.95 16.09
CA ALA A 29 -68.90 -2.59 14.87
C ALA A 29 -67.95 -2.74 13.67
N THR A 30 -68.15 -3.77 12.86
CA THR A 30 -67.40 -3.93 11.60
C THR A 30 -68.00 -3.04 10.52
N LYS A 31 -67.18 -2.19 9.88
CA LYS A 31 -67.57 -1.43 8.69
C LYS A 31 -67.06 -2.16 7.45
N LYS A 32 -67.94 -2.38 6.47
CA LYS A 32 -67.51 -2.87 5.15
C LYS A 32 -66.87 -1.73 4.37
N ILE A 33 -65.78 -2.05 3.67
CA ILE A 33 -65.10 -1.14 2.75
C ILE A 33 -65.11 -1.78 1.35
N ASP A 34 -65.30 -0.95 0.33
CA ASP A 34 -65.12 -1.34 -1.07
C ASP A 34 -63.69 -0.99 -1.49
N ALA A 35 -62.87 -2.00 -1.77
CA ALA A 35 -61.46 -1.84 -2.12
C ALA A 35 -61.19 -2.28 -3.56
N LEU A 36 -60.34 -1.54 -4.27
CA LEU A 36 -59.91 -1.86 -5.63
C LEU A 36 -58.58 -2.62 -5.61
N TYR A 37 -58.55 -3.77 -6.27
CA TYR A 37 -57.35 -4.59 -6.47
C TYR A 37 -56.90 -4.46 -7.92
N GLN A 38 -55.75 -3.82 -8.15
CA GLN A 38 -55.23 -3.51 -9.49
C GLN A 38 -53.84 -4.13 -9.75
N ASN A 39 -53.56 -5.30 -9.15
CA ASN A 39 -52.27 -5.99 -9.31
C ASN A 39 -51.05 -5.08 -9.02
N ILE A 40 -51.11 -4.39 -7.89
CA ILE A 40 -50.10 -3.41 -7.47
C ILE A 40 -48.81 -4.14 -7.10
N LYS A 41 -47.70 -3.78 -7.76
CA LYS A 41 -46.39 -4.41 -7.57
C LYS A 41 -45.53 -3.57 -6.64
N ILE A 42 -44.82 -4.23 -5.73
CA ILE A 42 -43.82 -3.62 -4.84
C ILE A 42 -42.45 -4.06 -5.31
N ILE A 43 -41.55 -3.12 -5.59
CA ILE A 43 -40.18 -3.39 -6.03
C ILE A 43 -39.22 -2.94 -4.93
N VAL A 44 -38.41 -3.87 -4.43
CA VAL A 44 -37.36 -3.62 -3.43
C VAL A 44 -36.02 -3.95 -4.05
N ASN A 45 -35.10 -2.98 -4.08
CA ASN A 45 -33.76 -3.14 -4.67
C ASN A 45 -33.79 -3.75 -6.09
N GLY A 46 -34.74 -3.30 -6.93
CA GLY A 46 -34.91 -3.77 -8.30
C GLY A 46 -35.61 -5.13 -8.47
N LYS A 47 -36.01 -5.80 -7.38
CA LYS A 47 -36.72 -7.09 -7.42
C LYS A 47 -38.16 -6.94 -6.94
N GLN A 48 -39.09 -7.62 -7.63
CA GLN A 48 -40.49 -7.64 -7.21
C GLN A 48 -40.64 -8.45 -5.91
N ALA A 49 -41.18 -7.81 -4.87
CA ALA A 49 -41.44 -8.40 -3.57
C ALA A 49 -42.84 -9.05 -3.53
N ALA A 50 -42.94 -10.20 -2.86
CA ALA A 50 -44.21 -10.86 -2.63
C ALA A 50 -44.98 -10.11 -1.52
N ALA A 51 -46.17 -9.61 -1.85
CA ALA A 51 -47.02 -8.89 -0.91
C ALA A 51 -48.16 -9.79 -0.44
N THR A 52 -48.19 -10.11 0.85
CA THR A 52 -49.30 -10.87 1.47
C THR A 52 -49.65 -10.23 2.81
N PRO A 53 -50.85 -9.63 2.97
CA PRO A 53 -51.91 -9.48 1.95
C PRO A 53 -51.48 -8.60 0.76
N GLU A 54 -52.13 -8.78 -0.39
CA GLU A 54 -51.84 -7.96 -1.57
C GLU A 54 -52.24 -6.49 -1.35
N PRO A 55 -51.57 -5.51 -1.99
CA PRO A 55 -51.92 -4.11 -1.83
C PRO A 55 -53.23 -3.77 -2.53
N PHE A 56 -53.98 -2.83 -1.98
CA PHE A 56 -55.28 -2.41 -2.52
C PHE A 56 -55.46 -0.90 -2.41
N ILE A 57 -56.39 -0.35 -3.17
CA ILE A 57 -56.76 1.06 -3.12
C ILE A 57 -58.10 1.19 -2.41
N TYR A 58 -58.14 2.02 -1.38
CA TYR A 58 -59.37 2.41 -0.70
C TYR A 58 -59.39 3.94 -0.58
N ASP A 59 -60.48 4.56 -1.04
CA ASP A 59 -60.67 6.02 -1.03
C ASP A 59 -59.49 6.79 -1.66
N GLY A 60 -59.04 6.34 -2.84
CA GLY A 60 -57.91 6.92 -3.57
C GLY A 60 -56.53 6.67 -2.95
N THR A 61 -56.45 6.01 -1.79
CA THR A 61 -55.19 5.72 -1.08
C THR A 61 -54.77 4.27 -1.29
N THR A 62 -53.51 4.05 -1.65
CA THR A 62 -52.93 2.69 -1.75
C THR A 62 -52.47 2.22 -0.37
N TYR A 63 -53.01 1.09 0.09
CA TYR A 63 -52.63 0.43 1.34
C TYR A 63 -51.66 -0.70 1.04
N VAL A 64 -50.53 -0.69 1.75
CA VAL A 64 -49.42 -1.62 1.57
C VAL A 64 -49.08 -2.31 2.89
N PRO A 65 -48.69 -3.60 2.90
CA PRO A 65 -48.27 -4.27 4.13
C PRO A 65 -47.07 -3.57 4.79
N ILE A 66 -47.30 -2.96 5.96
CA ILE A 66 -46.26 -2.21 6.68
C ILE A 66 -45.02 -3.06 6.98
N ARG A 67 -45.21 -4.34 7.36
CA ARG A 67 -44.11 -5.26 7.63
C ARG A 67 -43.18 -5.41 6.43
N LEU A 68 -43.74 -5.59 5.23
CA LEU A 68 -42.96 -5.75 4.01
C LEU A 68 -42.11 -4.50 3.72
N VAL A 69 -42.72 -3.31 3.84
CA VAL A 69 -42.03 -2.03 3.60
C VAL A 69 -40.93 -1.80 4.64
N SER A 70 -41.22 -2.03 5.91
CA SER A 70 -40.27 -1.82 7.00
C SER A 70 -39.10 -2.82 6.95
N GLU A 71 -39.35 -4.10 6.70
CA GLU A 71 -38.29 -5.11 6.57
C GLU A 71 -37.41 -4.86 5.34
N ALA A 72 -38.00 -4.40 4.24
CA ALA A 72 -37.26 -3.95 3.06
C ALA A 72 -36.29 -2.79 3.37
N LEU A 73 -36.60 -1.98 4.38
CA LEU A 73 -35.77 -0.87 4.87
C LEU A 73 -34.83 -1.28 6.02
N GLY A 74 -34.70 -2.58 6.30
CA GLY A 74 -33.81 -3.10 7.35
C GLY A 74 -34.35 -2.96 8.78
N ALA A 75 -35.65 -2.62 8.95
CA ALA A 75 -36.31 -2.59 10.24
C ALA A 75 -36.91 -3.95 10.61
N THR A 76 -37.19 -4.14 11.89
CA THR A 76 -38.02 -5.24 12.40
C THR A 76 -39.40 -4.71 12.80
N VAL A 77 -40.46 -5.50 12.61
CA VAL A 77 -41.84 -5.09 12.90
C VAL A 77 -42.53 -6.07 13.84
N ASN A 78 -42.94 -5.57 14.99
CA ASN A 78 -43.66 -6.32 16.02
C ASN A 78 -45.09 -5.78 16.21
N TRP A 79 -46.04 -6.69 16.44
CA TRP A 79 -47.43 -6.34 16.75
C TRP A 79 -47.72 -6.58 18.24
N ASP A 80 -48.10 -5.51 18.93
CA ASP A 80 -48.65 -5.59 20.28
C ASP A 80 -50.18 -5.68 20.21
N GLY A 81 -50.70 -6.89 20.33
CA GLY A 81 -52.13 -7.17 20.25
C GLY A 81 -52.95 -6.67 21.44
N VAL A 82 -52.32 -6.41 22.58
CA VAL A 82 -52.96 -5.89 23.80
C VAL A 82 -53.22 -4.41 23.65
N ASN A 83 -52.19 -3.66 23.26
CA ASN A 83 -52.26 -2.21 23.10
C ASN A 83 -52.68 -1.76 21.69
N LYS A 84 -52.92 -2.70 20.77
CA LYS A 84 -53.24 -2.45 19.35
C LYS A 84 -52.20 -1.56 18.67
N LYS A 85 -50.91 -1.86 18.89
CA LYS A 85 -49.78 -1.04 18.44
C LYS A 85 -48.86 -1.81 17.50
N VAL A 86 -48.43 -1.16 16.42
CA VAL A 86 -47.32 -1.61 15.58
C VAL A 86 -46.03 -0.96 16.09
N ILE A 87 -44.99 -1.76 16.33
CA ILE A 87 -43.66 -1.32 16.75
C ILE A 87 -42.71 -1.59 15.59
N VAL A 88 -41.97 -0.57 15.15
CA VAL A 88 -40.98 -0.66 14.06
C VAL A 88 -39.64 -0.23 14.63
N ASP A 89 -38.70 -1.16 14.70
CA ASP A 89 -37.35 -0.93 15.23
C ASP A 89 -36.33 -1.01 14.09
N LEU A 90 -35.68 0.11 13.78
CA LEU A 90 -34.57 0.14 12.83
C LEU A 90 -33.39 -0.61 13.44
N LYS A 91 -32.79 -1.53 12.67
CA LYS A 91 -31.47 -2.06 13.03
C LYS A 91 -30.45 -0.94 12.83
N THR A 92 -30.16 -0.19 13.89
CA THR A 92 -28.89 0.52 13.96
C THR A 92 -27.80 -0.55 13.93
N GLU A 93 -26.79 -0.41 13.06
CA GLU A 93 -25.62 -1.29 13.10
C GLU A 93 -25.18 -1.46 14.55
N ASP A 94 -25.01 -2.71 14.98
CA ASP A 94 -24.58 -2.98 16.35
C ASP A 94 -23.29 -2.17 16.60
N PRO A 95 -23.20 -1.40 17.70
CA PRO A 95 -21.99 -0.65 18.00
C PRO A 95 -20.81 -1.63 17.96
N VAL A 96 -19.81 -1.31 17.13
CA VAL A 96 -18.60 -2.13 16.92
C VAL A 96 -18.20 -2.75 18.25
N SER A 97 -18.22 -4.08 18.31
CA SER A 97 -18.10 -4.78 19.58
C SER A 97 -16.78 -4.41 20.25
N LYS A 98 -16.76 -4.36 21.60
CA LYS A 98 -15.51 -4.08 22.33
C LYS A 98 -14.38 -5.05 21.95
N GLN A 99 -14.71 -6.29 21.59
CA GLN A 99 -13.76 -7.29 21.10
C GLN A 99 -13.19 -6.93 19.73
N GLU A 100 -14.04 -6.47 18.81
CA GLU A 100 -13.61 -6.05 17.48
C GLU A 100 -12.72 -4.81 17.55
N LEU A 101 -13.09 -3.81 18.36
CA LEU A 101 -12.24 -2.64 18.63
C LEU A 101 -10.86 -3.03 19.19
N GLU A 102 -10.83 -3.98 20.12
CA GLU A 102 -9.57 -4.45 20.70
C GLU A 102 -8.72 -5.23 19.68
N SER A 103 -9.35 -6.05 18.83
CA SER A 103 -8.65 -6.75 17.76
C SER A 103 -8.02 -5.81 16.73
N LEU A 104 -8.73 -4.73 16.38
CA LEU A 104 -8.25 -3.67 15.48
C LEU A 104 -7.10 -2.88 16.12
N ARG A 105 -7.19 -2.57 17.42
CA ARG A 105 -6.09 -1.92 18.15
C ARG A 105 -4.84 -2.78 18.17
N MET A 106 -4.99 -4.08 18.48
CA MET A 106 -3.88 -5.03 18.42
C MET A 106 -3.26 -5.09 17.04
N GLN A 107 -4.08 -5.14 15.98
CA GLN A 107 -3.56 -5.09 14.60
C GLN A 107 -2.80 -3.79 14.32
N GLY A 108 -3.28 -2.65 14.81
CA GLY A 108 -2.57 -1.36 14.73
C GLY A 108 -1.20 -1.44 15.39
N TYR A 109 -1.12 -1.93 16.62
CA TYR A 109 0.15 -2.12 17.33
C TYR A 109 1.13 -3.02 16.57
N TYR A 110 0.66 -4.15 16.01
CA TYR A 110 1.52 -5.02 15.21
C TYR A 110 2.09 -4.31 13.98
N LYS A 111 1.25 -3.57 13.24
CA LYS A 111 1.69 -2.81 12.07
C LYS A 111 2.68 -1.71 12.44
N ASP A 112 2.47 -1.00 13.54
CA ASP A 112 3.39 0.04 14.01
C ASP A 112 4.77 -0.55 14.36
N SER A 113 4.80 -1.73 14.99
CA SER A 113 6.05 -2.43 15.29
C SER A 113 6.79 -2.89 14.02
N GLU A 114 6.05 -3.32 13.01
CA GLU A 114 6.61 -3.73 11.71
C GLU A 114 7.16 -2.51 10.95
N ILE A 115 6.44 -1.39 10.95
CA ILE A 115 6.90 -0.12 10.38
C ILE A 115 8.21 0.30 11.04
N ALA A 116 8.29 0.30 12.38
CA ALA A 116 9.51 0.70 13.09
C ALA A 116 10.72 -0.17 12.71
N ARG A 117 10.51 -1.49 12.55
CA ARG A 117 11.58 -2.41 12.11
C ARG A 117 12.02 -2.11 10.67
N LEU A 118 11.08 -1.95 9.75
CA LEU A 118 11.38 -1.69 8.34
C LEU A 118 12.04 -0.31 8.14
N THR A 119 11.64 0.70 8.91
CA THR A 119 12.28 2.03 8.89
C THR A 119 13.75 1.93 9.28
N LYS A 120 14.06 1.17 10.34
CA LYS A 120 15.44 0.95 10.77
C LYS A 120 16.26 0.20 9.71
N GLU A 121 15.70 -0.86 9.14
CA GLU A 121 16.37 -1.62 8.07
C GLU A 121 16.66 -0.74 6.85
N LEU A 122 15.73 0.15 6.49
CA LEU A 122 15.89 1.10 5.40
C LEU A 122 16.95 2.17 5.69
N GLU A 123 17.05 2.64 6.93
CA GLU A 123 18.11 3.55 7.37
C GLU A 123 19.48 2.90 7.32
N ASP A 124 19.60 1.67 7.85
CA ASP A 124 20.83 0.88 7.80
C ASP A 124 21.27 0.60 6.35
N LEU A 125 20.32 0.30 5.46
CA LEU A 125 20.61 0.07 4.04
C LEU A 125 21.05 1.35 3.33
N LYS A 126 20.38 2.48 3.60
CA LYS A 126 20.79 3.78 3.05
C LYS A 126 22.22 4.13 3.45
N LYS A 127 22.57 3.92 4.71
CA LYS A 127 23.93 4.16 5.19
C LYS A 127 24.96 3.31 4.45
N LYS A 128 24.67 2.04 4.19
CA LYS A 128 25.55 1.17 3.39
C LYS A 128 25.72 1.67 1.97
N ILE A 129 24.65 2.15 1.34
CA ILE A 129 24.71 2.73 -0.01
C ILE A 129 25.59 3.99 0.00
N GLU A 130 25.45 4.87 0.99
CA GLU A 130 26.29 6.07 1.13
C GLU A 130 27.77 5.70 1.32
N GLU A 131 28.08 4.70 2.14
CA GLU A 131 29.45 4.18 2.30
C GLU A 131 30.00 3.57 1.00
N GLU A 132 29.16 2.87 0.21
CA GLU A 132 29.54 2.35 -1.11
C GLU A 132 29.72 3.46 -2.16
N GLU A 133 28.91 4.52 -2.13
CA GLU A 133 29.03 5.69 -3.02
C GLU A 133 30.24 6.55 -2.67
N GLU A 134 30.58 6.72 -1.38
CA GLU A 134 31.82 7.38 -0.97
C GLU A 134 33.05 6.58 -1.40
N ALA A 135 33.01 5.25 -1.25
CA ALA A 135 34.05 4.39 -1.83
C ALA A 135 34.10 4.54 -3.35
N ALA A 136 32.94 4.68 -4.01
CA ALA A 136 32.83 4.94 -5.45
C ALA A 136 33.44 6.29 -5.88
N SER A 137 33.34 7.31 -5.04
CA SER A 137 33.86 8.65 -5.32
C SER A 137 35.38 8.71 -5.33
N LYS A 138 36.08 7.81 -4.62
CA LYS A 138 37.55 7.70 -4.65
C LYS A 138 38.07 7.37 -6.06
N TYR A 139 37.21 6.87 -6.94
CA TYR A 139 37.57 6.39 -8.28
C TYR A 139 37.62 7.47 -9.36
N LYS A 140 37.14 8.69 -9.08
CA LYS A 140 37.35 9.84 -9.96
C LYS A 140 38.76 10.42 -9.82
N ASP A 141 39.40 10.21 -8.66
CA ASP A 141 40.67 10.85 -8.33
C ASP A 141 41.84 10.32 -9.17
N LEU A 142 41.85 9.06 -9.63
CA LEU A 142 42.98 8.58 -10.46
C LEU A 142 42.96 9.23 -11.84
N GLU A 143 41.82 9.28 -12.53
CA GLU A 143 41.72 9.96 -13.83
C GLU A 143 42.10 11.43 -13.70
N ASP A 144 41.50 12.15 -12.74
CA ASP A 144 41.80 13.56 -12.47
C ASP A 144 43.29 13.76 -12.08
N PHE A 145 43.87 12.87 -11.26
CA PHE A 145 45.29 12.91 -10.87
C PHE A 145 46.23 12.64 -12.05
N LEU A 146 45.91 11.66 -12.89
CA LEU A 146 46.72 11.34 -14.08
C LEU A 146 46.65 12.46 -15.10
N ASP A 147 45.49 13.08 -15.28
CA ASP A 147 45.34 14.27 -16.10
C ASP A 147 46.16 15.46 -15.53
N ASP A 148 46.15 15.67 -14.21
CA ASP A 148 46.90 16.77 -13.59
C ASP A 148 48.42 16.56 -13.63
N GLU A 149 48.90 15.37 -13.27
CA GLU A 149 50.33 15.09 -13.10
C GLU A 149 51.00 14.53 -14.37
N TYR A 150 50.26 13.77 -15.18
CA TYR A 150 50.81 13.00 -16.30
C TYR A 150 50.24 13.36 -17.67
N SER A 151 49.30 14.31 -17.81
CA SER A 151 48.76 14.70 -19.14
C SER A 151 49.81 15.16 -20.14
N ARG A 152 51.01 15.53 -19.70
CA ARG A 152 52.14 15.86 -20.58
C ARG A 152 53.43 15.20 -20.14
N TRP A 153 53.95 14.32 -20.98
CA TRP A 153 55.26 13.69 -20.79
C TRP A 153 56.03 13.67 -22.10
N ASN A 154 57.34 13.94 -22.07
CA ASN A 154 58.20 14.05 -23.25
C ASN A 154 57.65 14.95 -24.39
N LYS A 155 56.89 15.99 -24.02
CA LYS A 155 56.20 16.91 -24.95
C LYS A 155 55.13 16.22 -25.81
N ILE A 156 54.64 15.05 -25.40
CA ILE A 156 53.46 14.36 -25.91
C ILE A 156 52.32 14.68 -24.95
N SER A 157 51.10 14.82 -25.48
CA SER A 157 49.89 15.03 -24.67
C SER A 157 49.14 13.71 -24.62
N PHE A 158 48.80 13.27 -23.42
CA PHE A 158 48.04 12.05 -23.17
C PHE A 158 46.69 12.39 -22.58
N LYS A 159 45.73 11.48 -22.75
CA LYS A 159 44.47 11.42 -22.01
C LYS A 159 44.37 10.07 -21.33
N TYR A 160 43.72 10.06 -20.18
CA TYR A 160 43.57 8.86 -19.38
C TYR A 160 42.09 8.53 -19.23
N TYR A 161 41.78 7.25 -19.29
CA TYR A 161 40.46 6.72 -18.98
C TYR A 161 40.64 5.53 -18.04
N VAL A 162 39.91 5.52 -16.93
CA VAL A 162 40.04 4.49 -15.90
C VAL A 162 38.71 3.76 -15.76
N ASP A 163 38.73 2.47 -16.07
CA ASP A 163 37.60 1.58 -15.84
C ASP A 163 37.89 0.63 -14.68
N GLU A 164 37.10 0.73 -13.62
CA GLU A 164 37.25 -0.12 -12.45
C GLU A 164 36.29 -1.31 -12.46
N TYR A 165 36.83 -2.48 -12.17
CA TYR A 165 36.09 -3.71 -11.97
C TYR A 165 36.27 -4.24 -10.54
N ARG A 166 35.48 -5.27 -10.20
CA ARG A 166 35.44 -5.84 -8.84
C ARG A 166 36.81 -6.25 -8.28
N LYS A 167 37.73 -6.70 -9.14
CA LYS A 167 39.05 -7.21 -8.74
C LYS A 167 40.21 -6.59 -9.53
N SER A 168 39.92 -5.72 -10.48
CA SER A 168 40.90 -5.22 -11.42
C SER A 168 40.59 -3.79 -11.83
N VAL A 169 41.60 -3.12 -12.34
CA VAL A 169 41.52 -1.76 -12.89
C VAL A 169 42.11 -1.79 -14.29
N GLU A 170 41.40 -1.22 -15.24
CA GLU A 170 41.81 -1.02 -16.62
C GLU A 170 42.16 0.45 -16.83
N LEU A 171 43.38 0.74 -17.28
CA LEU A 171 43.82 2.08 -17.65
C LEU A 171 44.05 2.16 -19.15
N ILE A 172 43.32 3.06 -19.81
CA ILE A 172 43.51 3.37 -21.23
C ILE A 172 44.25 4.70 -21.31
N ILE A 173 45.39 4.70 -22.00
CA ILE A 173 46.19 5.89 -22.24
C ILE A 173 46.14 6.22 -23.73
N GLU A 174 45.54 7.34 -24.08
CA GLU A 174 45.41 7.74 -25.47
C GLU A 174 46.37 8.90 -25.79
N PHE A 175 46.94 8.88 -27.00
CA PHE A 175 47.55 10.07 -27.59
C PHE A 175 47.31 10.14 -29.11
N ASP A 176 47.50 11.33 -29.67
CA ASP A 176 47.39 11.57 -31.12
C ASP A 176 48.70 11.14 -31.80
N TYR A 177 48.73 9.94 -32.40
CA TYR A 177 49.94 9.41 -33.02
C TYR A 177 50.35 10.21 -34.26
N ASP A 178 49.39 10.65 -35.07
CA ASP A 178 49.63 11.50 -36.24
C ASP A 178 50.42 12.77 -35.86
N LYS A 179 50.17 13.31 -34.67
CA LYS A 179 50.83 14.52 -34.17
C LYS A 179 52.13 14.27 -33.42
N TYR A 180 52.26 13.13 -32.74
CA TYR A 180 53.35 12.88 -31.79
C TYR A 180 54.20 11.63 -32.11
N GLY A 181 53.90 10.90 -33.18
CA GLY A 181 54.52 9.62 -33.57
C GLY A 181 56.04 9.68 -33.62
N ASP A 182 56.63 10.66 -34.33
CA ASP A 182 58.10 10.84 -34.38
C ASP A 182 58.73 10.94 -32.98
N ARG A 183 58.04 11.58 -32.03
CA ARG A 183 58.53 11.71 -30.65
C ARG A 183 58.37 10.40 -29.91
N TRP A 184 57.23 9.75 -30.05
CA TRP A 184 56.94 8.45 -29.48
C TRP A 184 58.00 7.42 -29.91
N GLU A 185 58.26 7.29 -31.21
CA GLU A 185 59.24 6.36 -31.79
C GLU A 185 60.69 6.67 -31.36
N SER A 186 60.98 7.91 -30.96
CA SER A 186 62.30 8.28 -30.45
C SER A 186 62.53 7.89 -28.99
N LEU A 187 61.47 7.51 -28.25
CA LEU A 187 61.58 7.08 -26.87
C LEU A 187 62.20 5.69 -26.78
N ARG A 188 62.95 5.46 -25.71
CA ARG A 188 63.42 4.12 -25.39
C ARG A 188 62.33 3.39 -24.63
N GLU A 189 62.13 2.11 -24.92
CA GLU A 189 61.20 1.24 -24.19
C GLU A 189 61.38 1.38 -22.66
N ARG A 190 62.63 1.38 -22.18
CA ARG A 190 62.93 1.59 -20.75
C ARG A 190 62.37 2.90 -20.18
N ASP A 191 62.38 3.98 -20.96
CA ASP A 191 61.87 5.27 -20.48
C ASP A 191 60.32 5.21 -20.37
N ILE A 192 59.66 4.50 -21.30
CA ILE A 192 58.21 4.24 -21.26
C ILE A 192 57.85 3.31 -20.09
N GLU A 193 58.61 2.22 -19.89
CA GLU A 193 58.44 1.29 -18.77
C GLU A 193 58.54 1.99 -17.42
N ASN A 194 59.54 2.86 -17.23
CA ASN A 194 59.71 3.60 -15.99
C ASN A 194 58.54 4.57 -15.76
N TRP A 195 58.10 5.26 -16.79
CA TRP A 195 56.95 6.17 -16.71
C TRP A 195 55.65 5.44 -16.39
N LEU A 196 55.38 4.29 -17.03
CA LEU A 196 54.26 3.42 -16.69
C LEU A 196 54.36 2.87 -15.27
N LYS A 197 55.58 2.62 -14.77
CA LYS A 197 55.80 2.20 -13.39
C LYS A 197 55.41 3.31 -12.39
N ASP A 198 55.73 4.56 -12.68
CA ASP A 198 55.34 5.69 -11.82
C ASP A 198 53.80 5.84 -11.76
N ILE A 199 53.13 5.67 -12.90
CA ILE A 199 51.66 5.62 -12.99
C ILE A 199 51.09 4.44 -12.19
N TYR A 200 51.68 3.25 -12.36
CA TYR A 200 51.27 2.05 -11.64
C TYR A 200 51.42 2.20 -10.13
N ASP A 201 52.54 2.74 -9.64
CA ASP A 201 52.76 2.95 -8.21
C ASP A 201 51.69 3.89 -7.62
N ALA A 202 51.30 4.94 -8.37
CA ALA A 202 50.21 5.83 -7.95
C ALA A 202 48.84 5.13 -7.97
N ALA A 203 48.56 4.31 -8.98
CA ALA A 203 47.35 3.51 -9.04
C ALA A 203 47.28 2.48 -7.90
N ASP A 204 48.38 1.81 -7.57
CA ASP A 204 48.45 0.81 -6.49
C ASP A 204 48.17 1.43 -5.11
N GLU A 205 48.62 2.66 -4.86
CA GLU A 205 48.28 3.42 -3.65
C GLU A 205 46.77 3.71 -3.53
N ILE A 206 46.10 3.93 -4.66
CA ILE A 206 44.67 4.25 -4.70
C ILE A 206 43.81 2.98 -4.61
N TYR A 207 44.15 1.94 -5.36
CA TYR A 207 43.30 0.75 -5.57
C TYR A 207 43.70 -0.47 -4.73
N ASP A 208 44.75 -0.38 -3.91
CA ASP A 208 45.13 -1.33 -2.85
C ASP A 208 45.15 -2.80 -3.29
N GLY A 209 46.07 -3.15 -4.19
CA GLY A 209 46.35 -4.54 -4.55
C GLY A 209 45.34 -5.20 -5.51
N LYS A 210 44.55 -4.41 -6.24
CA LYS A 210 43.78 -4.89 -7.41
C LYS A 210 44.69 -5.25 -8.58
N ASP A 211 44.25 -6.18 -9.42
CA ASP A 211 44.95 -6.50 -10.66
C ASP A 211 44.89 -5.29 -11.60
N PHE A 212 46.02 -4.65 -11.87
CA PHE A 212 46.11 -3.51 -12.77
C PHE A 212 46.50 -3.99 -14.17
N TYR A 213 45.78 -3.55 -15.19
CA TYR A 213 46.11 -3.76 -16.59
C TYR A 213 45.66 -2.58 -17.45
N GLY A 214 46.08 -2.55 -18.70
CA GLY A 214 45.72 -1.47 -19.60
C GLY A 214 46.60 -1.43 -20.83
N HIS A 215 46.44 -0.37 -21.61
CA HIS A 215 47.17 -0.20 -22.85
C HIS A 215 47.31 1.26 -23.24
N ILE A 216 48.28 1.51 -24.13
CA ILE A 216 48.49 2.80 -24.78
C ILE A 216 48.04 2.65 -26.23
N GLU A 217 47.13 3.52 -26.68
CA GLU A 217 46.60 3.49 -28.04
C GLU A 217 46.67 4.84 -28.75
N ASP A 218 46.68 4.77 -30.09
CA ASP A 218 46.45 5.92 -30.93
C ASP A 218 44.97 6.32 -30.90
N SER A 219 44.71 7.54 -30.44
CA SER A 219 43.37 8.13 -30.41
C SER A 219 42.72 8.31 -31.79
N VAL A 220 43.50 8.24 -32.88
CA VAL A 220 42.99 8.43 -34.25
C VAL A 220 42.32 7.18 -34.79
N ASP A 221 42.96 6.02 -34.61
CA ASP A 221 42.50 4.75 -35.20
C ASP A 221 42.34 3.59 -34.20
N GLY A 222 42.67 3.80 -32.93
CA GLY A 222 42.59 2.80 -31.86
C GLY A 222 43.70 1.74 -31.91
N THR A 223 44.78 1.98 -32.66
CA THR A 223 45.91 1.05 -32.71
C THR A 223 46.58 0.99 -31.35
N ILE A 224 46.61 -0.21 -30.75
CA ILE A 224 47.32 -0.46 -29.50
C ILE A 224 48.82 -0.56 -29.77
N LEU A 225 49.60 0.22 -29.04
CA LEU A 225 51.06 0.34 -29.18
C LEU A 225 51.79 -0.34 -28.04
N VAL A 226 51.18 -0.36 -26.85
CA VAL A 226 51.76 -0.96 -25.64
C VAL A 226 50.63 -1.57 -24.82
N GLU A 227 50.82 -2.81 -24.37
CA GLU A 227 49.98 -3.43 -23.34
C GLU A 227 50.76 -3.50 -22.03
N PHE A 228 50.08 -3.32 -20.91
CA PHE A 228 50.69 -3.49 -19.60
C PHE A 228 49.74 -4.18 -18.64
N TYR A 229 50.28 -4.98 -17.73
CA TYR A 229 49.51 -5.73 -16.74
C TYR A 229 50.35 -6.11 -15.54
N THR A 230 49.68 -6.46 -14.45
CA THR A 230 50.31 -6.96 -13.25
C THR A 230 50.41 -8.47 -13.28
N GLU A 231 51.61 -8.99 -13.03
CA GLU A 231 51.85 -10.41 -12.85
C GLU A 231 52.63 -10.61 -11.55
N LYS A 232 52.02 -11.29 -10.56
CA LYS A 232 52.62 -11.54 -9.24
C LYS A 232 53.05 -10.25 -8.52
N GLY A 233 52.22 -9.22 -8.60
CA GLY A 233 52.47 -7.92 -7.95
C GLY A 233 53.59 -7.11 -8.58
N LYS A 234 53.89 -7.34 -9.87
CA LYS A 234 54.87 -6.56 -10.64
C LYS A 234 54.26 -6.17 -11.98
N LEU A 235 54.46 -4.91 -12.37
CA LEU A 235 54.11 -4.43 -13.68
C LEU A 235 54.94 -5.15 -14.76
N LYS A 236 54.24 -5.57 -15.81
CA LYS A 236 54.75 -6.10 -17.08
C LYS A 236 54.30 -5.17 -18.18
N VAL A 237 55.16 -4.98 -19.17
CA VAL A 237 54.93 -4.10 -20.30
C VAL A 237 55.36 -4.85 -21.55
N ASP A 238 54.45 -4.95 -22.51
CA ASP A 238 54.64 -5.60 -23.80
C ASP A 238 54.45 -4.55 -24.90
N PHE A 239 55.47 -4.33 -25.73
CA PHE A 239 55.45 -3.40 -26.85
C PHE A 239 55.02 -4.14 -28.13
N LEU A 240 54.07 -3.58 -28.88
CA LEU A 240 53.43 -4.22 -30.05
C LEU A 240 53.98 -3.75 -31.40
#